data_AF-A0A973AU55-F1
#
_entry.id   AF-A0A973AU55-F1
#
_cell.length_a   1.000
_cell.length_b   1.000
_cell.length_c   1.000
_cell.angle_alpha   90.00
_cell.angle_beta   90.00
_cell.angle_gamma   90.00
#
_symmetry.space_group_name_H-M   'P 1'
#
loop_
_entity.id
_entity.type
_entity.pdbx_description
1 polymer ?
#
loop_
_entity_poly.entity_id
_entity_poly.type
_entity_poly.pdbx_seq_one_letter_code
_entity_poly.pdbx_strand_id
1 'polypeptide(L)'
;MKSCVWGFLFLFSHLIFALPNDTPSEVTENPIPEFTKIIIGLDLELLIPDNLSGLSLPQTLTGPKLGIALGADSLMLGAFYNSNAETSNLILSELDYRFNLSTPFITGYALAGLHYLHFRLAFKDKDYVGPVVGFGFDLPMARTFKMGLRMKLYYPLKTMLSFGGGFSFLF
;
A
#
# COMPACT_ATOMS: atom_id res chain seq x y z
N MET A 1 -4.38 8.55 -51.14
CA MET A 1 -4.36 9.89 -50.53
C MET A 1 -3.34 9.86 -49.40
N LYS A 2 -2.31 10.71 -49.49
CA LYS A 2 -1.15 10.75 -48.58
C LYS A 2 -1.22 12.04 -47.76
N SER A 3 -1.21 11.91 -46.44
CA SER A 3 -1.01 13.00 -45.46
C SER A 3 -0.34 12.29 -44.27
N CYS A 4 0.94 12.46 -43.90
CA CYS A 4 1.80 13.63 -43.75
C CYS A 4 1.27 14.63 -42.72
N VAL A 5 1.54 14.37 -41.43
CA VAL A 5 1.86 15.41 -40.44
C VAL A 5 2.92 14.84 -39.49
N TRP A 6 4.16 15.27 -39.72
CA TRP A 6 5.25 15.24 -38.76
C TRP A 6 5.16 16.46 -37.86
N GLY A 7 5.68 16.35 -36.64
CA GLY A 7 6.32 17.48 -35.96
C GLY A 7 5.59 18.02 -34.75
N PHE A 8 5.93 17.49 -33.58
CA PHE A 8 6.03 18.30 -32.36
C PHE A 8 7.21 17.77 -31.54
N LEU A 9 8.40 18.19 -31.96
CA LEU A 9 9.63 18.07 -31.19
C LEU A 9 10.10 19.51 -31.00
N PHE A 10 9.75 20.12 -29.87
CA PHE A 10 10.29 21.42 -29.47
C PHE A 10 10.75 21.35 -28.01
N LEU A 11 12.07 21.41 -27.88
CA LEU A 11 12.83 22.17 -26.89
C LEU A 11 12.23 22.32 -25.48
N PHE A 12 12.76 21.55 -24.54
CA PHE A 12 13.08 22.07 -23.20
C PHE A 12 14.58 21.95 -22.98
N SER A 13 15.32 22.88 -23.61
CA SER A 13 16.73 23.11 -23.34
C SER A 13 16.87 24.18 -22.25
N HIS A 14 17.51 23.81 -21.15
CA HIS A 14 18.29 24.69 -20.27
C HIS A 14 17.54 25.83 -19.55
N LEU A 15 16.94 25.48 -18.40
CA LEU A 15 16.83 26.42 -17.29
C LEU A 15 17.54 25.81 -16.08
N ILE A 16 18.87 25.92 -16.08
CA ILE A 16 19.71 25.63 -14.91
C ILE A 16 19.59 26.84 -13.99
N PHE A 17 18.67 26.79 -13.04
CA PHE A 17 18.70 27.68 -11.89
C PHE A 17 19.85 27.22 -10.99
N ALA A 18 20.94 27.97 -10.99
CA ALA A 18 21.99 27.87 -9.98
C ALA A 18 21.42 28.38 -8.65
N LEU A 19 20.94 27.46 -7.82
CA LEU A 19 20.64 27.75 -6.42
C LEU A 19 21.95 27.90 -5.62
N PRO A 20 22.00 28.79 -4.62
CA PRO A 20 23.14 28.92 -3.73
C PRO A 20 23.44 27.58 -3.04
N ASN A 21 24.70 27.18 -3.14
CA ASN A 21 25.25 25.97 -2.55
C ASN A 21 25.51 26.22 -1.05
N ASP A 22 24.44 26.33 -0.27
CA ASP A 22 24.53 26.25 1.19
C ASP A 22 24.76 24.78 1.52
N THR A 23 26.03 24.38 1.62
CA THR A 23 26.42 23.07 2.13
C THR A 23 25.85 22.92 3.54
N PRO A 24 24.81 22.09 3.76
CA PRO A 24 24.35 21.84 5.10
C PRO A 24 25.50 21.17 5.83
N SER A 25 25.88 21.75 6.96
CA SER A 25 26.78 21.13 7.93
C SER A 25 26.35 19.69 8.11
N GLU A 26 27.27 18.77 7.79
CA GLU A 26 27.13 17.34 7.96
C GLU A 26 26.96 17.07 9.45
N VAL A 27 25.71 17.15 9.93
CA VAL A 27 25.32 16.57 11.19
C VAL A 27 25.48 15.08 10.97
N THR A 28 26.62 14.56 11.40
CA THR A 28 26.88 13.13 11.48
C THR A 28 25.91 12.57 12.53
N GLU A 29 24.64 12.41 12.16
CA GLU A 29 23.70 11.61 12.91
C GLU A 29 24.30 10.20 12.92
N ASN A 30 24.77 9.78 14.08
CA ASN A 30 25.09 8.38 14.31
C ASN A 30 23.91 7.57 13.79
N PRO A 31 24.11 6.64 12.84
CA PRO A 31 23.03 5.80 12.36
C PRO A 31 22.54 4.99 13.55
N ILE A 32 21.44 5.45 14.15
CA ILE A 32 20.72 4.67 15.15
C ILE A 32 20.40 3.36 14.41
N PRO A 33 20.85 2.21 14.94
CA PRO A 33 20.63 0.93 14.28
C PRO A 33 19.14 0.81 13.92
N GLU A 34 18.82 0.68 12.63
CA GLU A 34 17.44 0.65 12.08
C GLU A 34 16.61 -0.55 12.54
N PHE A 35 17.08 -1.27 13.55
CA PHE A 35 16.39 -2.39 14.16
C PHE A 35 15.33 -1.80 15.10
N THR A 36 14.07 -1.90 14.69
CA THR A 36 12.83 -1.61 15.46
C THR A 36 12.14 -0.25 15.17
N LYS A 37 12.02 0.14 13.90
CA LYS A 37 10.96 1.11 13.52
C LYS A 37 9.60 0.43 13.61
N ILE A 38 8.66 1.03 14.34
CA ILE A 38 7.27 0.58 14.40
C ILE A 38 6.43 1.45 13.47
N ILE A 39 5.66 0.80 12.60
CA ILE A 39 4.76 1.44 11.65
C ILE A 39 3.34 1.26 12.18
N ILE A 40 2.58 2.36 12.26
CA ILE A 40 1.17 2.34 12.65
C ILE A 40 0.38 3.10 11.59
N GLY A 41 -0.47 2.41 10.86
CA GLY A 41 -1.26 2.97 9.78
C GLY A 41 -2.74 2.72 9.93
N LEU A 42 -3.49 3.46 9.12
CA LEU A 42 -4.90 3.24 8.87
C LEU A 42 -5.07 3.07 7.36
N ASP A 43 -5.64 1.95 6.96
CA ASP A 43 -5.77 1.61 5.56
C ASP A 43 -7.24 1.43 5.18
N LEU A 44 -7.58 1.84 3.96
CA LEU A 44 -8.86 1.63 3.33
C LEU A 44 -8.65 0.64 2.17
N GLU A 45 -9.42 -0.45 2.13
CA GLU A 45 -9.30 -1.46 1.08
C GLU A 45 -10.62 -1.62 0.34
N LEU A 46 -10.57 -1.54 -0.98
CA LEU A 46 -11.70 -1.79 -1.86
C LEU A 46 -11.61 -3.23 -2.38
N LEU A 47 -12.45 -4.09 -1.79
CA LEU A 47 -12.61 -5.46 -2.22
C LEU A 47 -13.60 -5.51 -3.39
N ILE A 48 -13.12 -5.95 -4.56
CA ILE A 48 -13.91 -6.14 -5.77
C ILE A 48 -14.38 -7.61 -5.83
N PRO A 49 -15.68 -7.89 -5.60
CA PRO A 49 -16.18 -9.26 -5.43
C PRO A 49 -16.44 -9.95 -6.78
N ASP A 50 -15.40 -10.25 -7.54
CA ASP A 50 -15.58 -10.97 -8.81
C ASP A 50 -15.76 -12.50 -8.65
N ASN A 51 -15.66 -13.03 -7.42
CA ASN A 51 -15.79 -14.47 -7.10
C ASN A 51 -16.24 -14.77 -5.64
N LEU A 52 -16.44 -13.75 -4.80
CA LEU A 52 -16.99 -13.94 -3.46
C LEU A 52 -18.48 -14.23 -3.60
N SER A 53 -18.83 -15.51 -3.61
CA SER A 53 -20.21 -15.96 -3.83
C SER A 53 -21.19 -15.21 -2.92
N GLY A 54 -21.98 -14.33 -3.53
CA GLY A 54 -23.07 -13.59 -2.91
C GLY A 54 -22.78 -12.17 -2.42
N LEU A 55 -21.65 -11.57 -2.80
CA LEU A 55 -21.49 -10.11 -2.73
C LEU A 55 -21.74 -9.51 -4.11
N SER A 56 -22.70 -8.60 -4.23
CA SER A 56 -23.04 -7.93 -5.50
C SER A 56 -22.25 -6.65 -5.71
N LEU A 57 -21.79 -6.02 -4.63
CA LEU A 57 -21.18 -4.70 -4.67
C LEU A 57 -19.75 -4.72 -4.08
N PRO A 58 -18.84 -3.88 -4.61
CA PRO A 58 -17.55 -3.63 -3.99
C PRO A 58 -17.69 -3.27 -2.51
N GLN A 59 -16.83 -3.84 -1.68
CA GLN A 59 -16.85 -3.65 -0.24
C GLN A 59 -15.66 -2.78 0.18
N THR A 60 -15.94 -1.71 0.91
CA THR A 60 -14.90 -0.86 1.47
C THR A 60 -14.59 -1.31 2.89
N LEU A 61 -13.40 -1.84 3.07
CA LEU A 61 -12.80 -2.23 4.33
C LEU A 61 -12.01 -1.07 4.90
N THR A 62 -12.03 -0.89 6.21
CA THR A 62 -11.15 0.07 6.90
C THR A 62 -10.60 -0.57 8.14
N GLY A 63 -9.33 -0.30 8.46
CA GLY A 63 -8.75 -0.84 9.67
C GLY A 63 -7.30 -0.45 9.93
N PRO A 64 -6.84 -0.68 11.16
CA PRO A 64 -5.46 -0.44 11.52
C PRO A 64 -4.51 -1.43 10.83
N LYS A 65 -3.29 -0.95 10.60
CA LYS A 65 -2.16 -1.76 10.18
C LYS A 65 -0.97 -1.47 11.09
N LEU A 66 -0.33 -2.53 11.56
CA LEU A 66 0.90 -2.46 12.35
C LEU A 66 2.03 -3.03 11.53
N GLY A 67 3.24 -2.51 11.70
CA GLY A 67 4.41 -3.00 11.00
C GLY A 67 5.66 -2.93 11.84
N ILE A 68 6.56 -3.87 11.60
CA ILE A 68 7.90 -3.91 12.18
C ILE A 68 8.87 -3.83 11.00
N ALA A 69 9.73 -2.82 11.00
CA ALA A 69 10.80 -2.73 10.02
C ALA A 69 11.86 -3.80 10.29
N LEU A 70 12.27 -4.49 9.23
CA LEU A 70 13.28 -5.55 9.20
C LEU A 70 14.40 -5.11 8.24
N GLY A 71 15.14 -4.08 8.63
CA GLY A 71 16.11 -3.42 7.76
C GLY A 71 15.40 -2.58 6.70
N ALA A 72 15.69 -2.87 5.42
CA ALA A 72 15.05 -2.19 4.30
C ALA A 72 13.58 -2.62 4.13
N ASP A 73 13.21 -3.81 4.59
CA ASP A 73 11.88 -4.42 4.40
C ASP A 73 11.01 -4.27 5.64
N SER A 74 9.76 -4.72 5.60
CA SER A 74 8.87 -4.69 6.76
C SER A 74 7.90 -5.86 6.82
N LEU A 75 7.69 -6.40 8.00
CA LEU A 75 6.58 -7.31 8.29
C LEU A 75 5.38 -6.48 8.75
N MET A 76 4.22 -6.67 8.13
CA MET A 76 3.01 -5.90 8.39
C MET A 76 1.87 -6.84 8.82
N LEU A 77 1.12 -6.44 9.83
CA LEU A 77 -0.10 -7.08 10.30
C LEU A 77 -1.27 -6.10 10.11
N GLY A 78 -2.31 -6.51 9.39
CA GLY A 78 -3.51 -5.71 9.15
C GLY A 78 -4.75 -6.37 9.75
N ALA A 79 -5.67 -5.56 10.28
CA ALA A 79 -6.99 -6.02 10.69
C ALA A 79 -8.03 -5.00 10.22
N PHE A 80 -8.94 -5.44 9.36
CA PHE A 80 -9.91 -4.61 8.67
C PHE A 80 -11.33 -5.08 8.92
N TYR A 81 -12.25 -4.13 8.97
CA TYR A 81 -13.65 -4.39 9.22
C TYR A 81 -14.54 -3.59 8.27
N ASN A 82 -15.65 -4.19 7.86
CA ASN A 82 -16.78 -3.53 7.24
C ASN A 82 -18.08 -4.22 7.68
N SER A 83 -19.17 -3.46 7.73
CA SER A 83 -20.52 -3.97 7.95
C SER A 83 -21.49 -3.15 7.12
N ASN A 84 -22.29 -3.82 6.31
CA ASN A 84 -23.32 -3.20 5.49
C ASN A 84 -24.56 -4.10 5.33
N ALA A 85 -25.52 -3.68 4.49
CA ALA A 85 -26.76 -4.42 4.28
C ALA A 85 -26.57 -5.83 3.67
N GLU A 86 -25.50 -6.05 2.89
CA GLU A 86 -25.19 -7.35 2.27
C GLU A 86 -24.33 -8.23 3.20
N THR A 87 -23.50 -7.63 4.04
CA THR A 87 -22.55 -8.31 4.93
C THR A 87 -22.72 -7.82 6.35
N SER A 88 -23.28 -8.67 7.22
CA SER A 88 -23.51 -8.24 8.61
C SER A 88 -22.19 -7.99 9.34
N ASN A 89 -21.14 -8.73 8.99
CA ASN A 89 -19.77 -8.59 9.48
C ASN A 89 -18.82 -9.07 8.39
N LEU A 90 -17.92 -8.23 7.90
CA LEU A 90 -16.82 -8.61 7.03
C LEU A 90 -15.52 -8.24 7.74
N ILE A 91 -14.72 -9.25 8.06
CA ILE A 91 -13.46 -9.11 8.79
C ILE A 91 -12.35 -9.65 7.89
N LEU A 92 -11.34 -8.83 7.61
CA LEU A 92 -10.14 -9.24 6.90
C LEU A 92 -8.94 -9.06 7.82
N SER A 93 -8.16 -10.11 8.02
CA SER A 93 -6.88 -10.07 8.73
C SER A 93 -5.77 -10.46 7.78
N GLU A 94 -4.63 -9.78 7.88
CA GLU A 94 -3.53 -9.94 6.95
C GLU A 94 -2.19 -10.00 7.67
N LEU A 95 -1.29 -10.82 7.15
CA LEU A 95 0.12 -10.84 7.52
C LEU A 95 0.95 -10.75 6.23
N ASP A 96 1.53 -9.59 5.97
CA ASP A 96 2.29 -9.29 4.76
C ASP A 96 3.78 -9.11 5.07
N TYR A 97 4.64 -9.72 4.26
CA TYR A 97 6.03 -9.30 4.13
C TYR A 97 6.16 -8.34 2.95
N ARG A 98 6.70 -7.15 3.20
CA ARG A 98 6.82 -6.08 2.22
C ARG A 98 8.28 -5.87 1.84
N PHE A 99 8.57 -6.11 0.56
CA PHE A 99 9.87 -5.90 -0.07
C PHE A 99 9.96 -4.47 -0.61
N ASN A 100 10.74 -3.61 0.02
CA ASN A 100 10.84 -2.20 -0.38
C ASN A 100 11.80 -2.02 -1.55
N LEU A 101 11.33 -1.31 -2.58
CA LEU A 101 12.11 -0.93 -3.75
C LEU A 101 12.24 0.59 -3.79
N SER A 102 13.30 1.09 -3.19
CA SER A 102 13.63 2.52 -3.22
C SER A 102 14.37 2.88 -4.51
N THR A 103 13.73 3.65 -5.37
CA THR A 103 14.39 4.28 -6.53
C THR A 103 14.53 5.79 -6.29
N PRO A 104 15.41 6.49 -7.03
CA PRO A 104 15.55 7.95 -6.90
C PRO A 104 14.27 8.75 -7.17
N PHE A 105 13.30 8.16 -7.89
CA PHE A 105 12.09 8.84 -8.32
C PHE A 105 10.83 8.37 -7.59
N ILE A 106 10.78 7.08 -7.21
CA ILE A 106 9.59 6.44 -6.65
C ILE A 106 10.02 5.46 -5.55
N THR A 107 9.32 5.49 -4.40
CA THR A 107 9.42 4.44 -3.39
C THR A 107 8.32 3.42 -3.63
N GLY A 108 8.67 2.34 -4.32
CA GLY A 108 7.77 1.22 -4.61
C GLY A 108 7.96 0.08 -3.60
N TYR A 109 7.10 -0.92 -3.68
CA TYR A 109 7.27 -2.18 -2.97
C TYR A 109 6.48 -3.31 -3.63
N ALA A 110 6.98 -4.52 -3.45
CA ALA A 110 6.21 -5.74 -3.63
C ALA A 110 5.80 -6.27 -2.25
N LEU A 111 4.72 -7.03 -2.16
CA LEU A 111 4.30 -7.69 -0.94
C LEU A 111 3.89 -9.14 -1.22
N ALA A 112 4.14 -10.01 -0.25
CA ALA A 112 3.67 -11.38 -0.22
C ALA A 112 3.31 -11.77 1.21
N GLY A 113 2.24 -12.53 1.41
CA GLY A 113 1.69 -12.77 2.73
C GLY A 113 0.59 -13.80 2.79
N LEU A 114 -0.13 -13.79 3.89
CA LEU A 114 -1.32 -14.59 4.15
C LEU A 114 -2.48 -13.68 4.53
N HIS A 115 -3.69 -14.11 4.22
CA HIS A 115 -4.91 -13.46 4.67
C HIS A 115 -5.90 -14.45 5.28
N TYR A 116 -6.77 -13.92 6.13
CA TYR A 116 -7.97 -14.57 6.64
C TYR A 116 -9.15 -13.62 6.44
N LEU A 117 -10.16 -14.06 5.70
CA LEU A 117 -11.39 -13.32 5.44
C LEU A 117 -12.57 -14.08 6.02
N HIS A 118 -13.26 -13.47 6.97
CA HIS A 118 -14.52 -13.96 7.53
C HIS A 118 -15.66 -13.04 7.12
N PHE A 119 -16.76 -13.59 6.63
CA PHE A 119 -17.99 -12.81 6.50
C PHE A 119 -19.26 -13.64 6.64
N ARG A 120 -20.32 -12.96 7.08
CA ARG A 120 -21.67 -13.52 7.19
C ARG A 120 -22.57 -13.03 6.05
N LEU A 121 -23.06 -13.96 5.24
CA LEU A 121 -24.00 -13.70 4.15
C LEU A 121 -25.26 -14.54 4.33
N ALA A 122 -26.44 -13.90 4.38
CA ALA A 122 -27.74 -14.57 4.48
C ALA A 122 -27.76 -15.69 5.56
N PHE A 123 -27.25 -15.37 6.76
CA PHE A 123 -27.13 -16.28 7.91
C PHE A 123 -26.15 -17.46 7.73
N LYS A 124 -25.32 -17.46 6.68
CA LYS A 124 -24.22 -18.41 6.50
C LYS A 124 -22.89 -17.71 6.70
N ASP A 125 -22.09 -18.25 7.61
CA ASP A 125 -20.72 -17.83 7.83
C ASP A 125 -19.82 -18.46 6.75
N LYS A 126 -18.90 -17.65 6.21
CA LYS A 126 -17.92 -18.05 5.22
C LYS A 126 -16.54 -17.58 5.64
N ASP A 127 -15.59 -18.50 5.59
CA ASP A 127 -14.19 -18.27 5.93
C ASP A 127 -13.31 -18.60 4.73
N TYR A 128 -12.35 -17.73 4.45
CA TYR A 128 -11.34 -17.92 3.41
C TYR A 128 -9.96 -17.66 4.01
N VAL A 129 -9.03 -18.56 3.71
CA VAL A 129 -7.61 -18.40 4.03
C VAL A 129 -6.82 -18.62 2.76
N GLY A 130 -5.78 -17.84 2.56
CA GLY A 130 -4.80 -18.15 1.54
C GLY A 130 -3.71 -17.12 1.38
N PRO A 131 -2.85 -17.28 0.37
CA PRO A 131 -1.77 -16.34 0.13
C PRO A 131 -2.30 -15.04 -0.45
N VAL A 132 -1.60 -13.96 -0.17
CA VAL A 132 -1.76 -12.66 -0.81
C VAL A 132 -0.45 -12.25 -1.44
N VAL A 133 -0.51 -11.67 -2.63
CA VAL A 133 0.63 -11.03 -3.29
C VAL A 133 0.19 -9.67 -3.82
N GLY A 134 1.10 -8.73 -3.94
CA GLY A 134 0.74 -7.41 -4.40
C GLY A 134 1.93 -6.52 -4.66
N PHE A 135 1.63 -5.29 -5.05
CA PHE A 135 2.61 -4.23 -5.21
C PHE A 135 1.96 -2.89 -4.89
N GLY A 136 2.79 -1.92 -4.58
CA GLY A 136 2.34 -0.57 -4.30
C GLY A 136 3.46 0.44 -4.37
N PHE A 137 3.10 1.69 -4.12
CA PHE A 137 4.05 2.77 -3.94
C PHE A 137 3.57 3.69 -2.84
N ASP A 138 4.53 4.28 -2.13
CA ASP A 138 4.28 5.25 -1.07
C ASP A 138 4.69 6.65 -1.53
N LEU A 139 3.80 7.61 -1.27
CA LEU A 139 4.01 9.03 -1.44
C LEU A 139 4.32 9.64 -0.06
N PRO A 140 5.54 10.17 0.16
CA PRO A 140 5.86 10.86 1.40
C PRO A 140 5.08 12.19 1.44
N MET A 141 4.14 12.30 2.38
CA MET A 141 3.33 13.50 2.56
C MET A 141 3.91 14.43 3.64
N ALA A 142 4.50 13.84 4.67
CA ALA A 142 5.26 14.53 5.71
C ALA A 142 6.44 13.65 6.18
N ARG A 143 7.29 14.17 7.07
CA ARG A 143 8.46 13.44 7.60
C ARG A 143 8.09 12.08 8.21
N THR A 144 6.93 11.99 8.84
CA THR A 144 6.46 10.79 9.55
C THR A 144 5.19 10.19 8.95
N PHE A 145 4.64 10.79 7.89
CA PHE A 145 3.36 10.37 7.29
C PHE A 145 3.54 10.03 5.81
N LYS A 146 3.13 8.82 5.44
CA LYS A 146 3.19 8.29 4.07
C LYS A 146 1.79 7.87 3.63
N MET A 147 1.45 8.17 2.39
CA MET A 147 0.22 7.68 1.77
C MET A 147 0.58 6.62 0.72
N GLY A 148 0.00 5.44 0.79
CA GLY A 148 0.29 4.32 -0.09
C GLY A 148 -0.87 3.98 -1.02
N LEU A 149 -0.58 3.74 -2.29
CA LEU A 149 -1.51 3.08 -3.21
C LEU A 149 -1.03 1.65 -3.45
N ARG A 150 -1.94 0.67 -3.33
CA ARG A 150 -1.59 -0.75 -3.35
C ARG A 150 -2.58 -1.54 -4.17
N MET A 151 -2.09 -2.54 -4.89
CA MET A 151 -2.90 -3.54 -5.55
C MET A 151 -2.52 -4.90 -4.99
N LYS A 152 -3.53 -5.68 -4.60
CA LYS A 152 -3.36 -6.99 -3.99
C LYS A 152 -4.17 -8.04 -4.71
N LEU A 153 -3.64 -9.24 -4.76
CA LEU A 153 -4.24 -10.45 -5.29
C LEU A 153 -4.26 -11.48 -4.17
N TYR A 154 -5.46 -11.84 -3.74
CA TYR A 154 -5.71 -12.84 -2.70
C TYR A 154 -6.08 -14.13 -3.40
N TYR A 155 -5.45 -15.26 -3.11
CA TYR A 155 -5.85 -16.55 -3.67
C TYR A 155 -6.52 -17.38 -2.56
N PRO A 156 -7.67 -18.05 -2.79
CA PRO A 156 -8.39 -18.26 -4.06
C PRO A 156 -9.36 -17.13 -4.45
N LEU A 157 -9.32 -16.00 -3.73
CA LEU A 157 -10.12 -14.83 -4.04
C LEU A 157 -9.60 -14.12 -5.31
N LYS A 158 -10.12 -12.95 -5.68
CA LYS A 158 -9.62 -12.17 -6.83
C LYS A 158 -9.01 -10.84 -6.34
N THR A 159 -8.56 -10.01 -7.28
CA THR A 159 -7.87 -8.73 -7.05
C THR A 159 -8.65 -7.78 -6.13
N MET A 160 -7.97 -7.18 -5.16
CA MET A 160 -8.44 -5.98 -4.44
C MET A 160 -7.56 -4.79 -4.77
N LEU A 161 -8.17 -3.60 -4.71
CA LEU A 161 -7.47 -2.33 -4.79
C LEU A 161 -7.47 -1.69 -3.40
N SER A 162 -6.32 -1.30 -2.88
CA SER A 162 -6.18 -0.74 -1.54
C SER A 162 -5.58 0.66 -1.59
N PHE A 163 -6.16 1.57 -0.83
CA PHE A 163 -5.73 2.95 -0.63
C PHE A 163 -5.44 3.15 0.85
N GLY A 164 -4.19 3.37 1.22
CA GLY A 164 -3.76 3.35 2.61
C GLY A 164 -2.98 4.59 3.02
N GLY A 165 -2.95 4.89 4.33
CA GLY A 165 -2.16 5.96 4.91
C GLY A 165 -1.50 5.52 6.22
N GLY A 166 -0.18 5.59 6.29
CA GLY A 166 0.60 5.15 7.44
C GLY A 166 1.32 6.28 8.15
N PHE A 167 1.28 6.30 9.48
CA PHE A 167 2.26 7.02 10.28
C PHE A 167 3.41 6.07 10.64
N SER A 168 4.64 6.51 10.45
CA SER A 168 5.82 5.79 10.92
C SER A 168 6.38 6.54 12.11
N PHE A 169 6.44 5.87 13.26
CA PHE A 169 7.08 6.43 14.45
C PHE A 169 8.49 5.83 14.55
N LEU A 170 9.48 6.71 14.63
CA LEU A 170 10.83 6.37 15.07
C LEU A 170 10.79 6.39 16.60
N PHE A 171 11.05 5.25 17.23
CA PHE A 171 11.34 5.17 18.67
C PHE A 171 12.83 4.90 18.85
#